data_AF-A0A095VKH4-F1
#
_entry.id   AF-A0A095VKH4-F1
#
_cell.length_a   1.000
_cell.length_b   1.000
_cell.length_c   1.000
_cell.angle_alpha   90.00
_cell.angle_beta   90.00
_cell.angle_gamma   90.00
#
_symmetry.space_group_name_H-M   'P 1'
#
loop_
_entity.id
_entity.type
_entity.pdbx_description
1 polymer ?
#
loop_
_entity_poly.entity_id
_entity_poly.type
_entity_poly.pdbx_seq_one_letter_code
_entity_poly.pdbx_strand_id
1 'polypeptide(L)'
;MRDLVCQHASGLSGLVAAYVQRTDPGLAQAFGQQMEACRTLGPAQFSSWLYGVTLRLLRDSLGKGLAELSDFALRFLREVPPSLARPMITLALSSISYVACTIYLCKPACAAARDILLPSDWKACVDRNLQ
;
A
#
# COMPACT_ATOMS: atom_id res chain seq x y z
N MET A 1 -16.84 -1.98 13.30
CA MET A 1 -16.03 -1.62 12.12
C MET A 1 -14.67 -2.28 12.32
N ARG A 2 -14.37 -3.39 11.62
CA ARG A 2 -13.07 -4.07 11.79
C ARG A 2 -12.02 -3.22 11.09
N ASP A 3 -11.03 -2.76 11.84
CA ASP A 3 -9.95 -1.95 11.31
C ASP A 3 -8.99 -2.84 10.50
N LEU A 4 -9.33 -3.05 9.23
CA LEU A 4 -8.50 -3.78 8.25
C LEU A 4 -7.08 -3.19 8.20
N VAL A 5 -6.93 -1.90 8.55
CA VAL A 5 -5.65 -1.19 8.61
C VAL A 5 -4.76 -1.81 9.70
N CYS A 6 -5.31 -2.03 10.90
CA CYS A 6 -4.59 -2.68 11.99
C CYS A 6 -4.32 -4.17 11.74
N GLN A 7 -5.24 -4.89 11.09
CA GLN A 7 -5.12 -6.35 10.89
C GLN A 7 -3.91 -6.74 10.03
N HIS A 8 -3.52 -5.88 9.09
CA HIS A 8 -2.44 -6.18 8.13
C HIS A 8 -1.16 -5.40 8.39
N ALA A 9 -1.12 -4.55 9.43
CA ALA A 9 0.01 -3.67 9.72
C ALA A 9 1.33 -4.43 9.92
N SER A 10 1.32 -5.58 10.60
CA SER A 10 2.54 -6.38 10.82
C SER A 10 3.13 -6.91 9.50
N GLY A 11 2.29 -7.48 8.62
CA GLY A 11 2.74 -7.98 7.32
C GLY A 11 3.25 -6.87 6.39
N LEU A 12 2.52 -5.75 6.33
CA LEU A 12 2.93 -4.55 5.61
C LEU A 12 4.28 -4.01 6.12
N SER A 13 4.48 -3.98 7.43
CA SER A 13 5.73 -3.45 8.02
C SER A 13 6.94 -4.29 7.63
N GLY A 14 6.78 -5.63 7.59
CA GLY A 14 7.83 -6.54 7.15
C GLY A 14 8.17 -6.35 5.66
N LEU A 15 7.14 -6.24 4.82
CA LEU A 15 7.31 -6.02 3.38
C LEU A 15 8.05 -4.71 3.08
N VAL A 16 7.64 -3.61 3.72
CA VAL A 16 8.28 -2.30 3.51
C VAL A 16 9.71 -2.29 4.06
N ALA A 17 9.95 -2.87 5.23
CA ALA A 17 11.30 -2.97 5.80
C ALA A 17 12.23 -3.79 4.89
N ALA A 18 11.77 -4.93 4.39
CA ALA A 18 12.54 -5.77 3.48
C ALA A 18 12.84 -5.06 2.15
N TYR A 19 11.88 -4.29 1.63
CA TYR A 19 12.09 -3.48 0.44
C TYR A 19 13.16 -2.41 0.66
N VAL A 20 13.05 -1.60 1.72
CA VAL A 20 14.03 -0.55 2.04
C VAL A 20 15.42 -1.17 2.24
N GLN A 21 15.54 -2.26 3.00
CA GLN A 21 16.81 -2.97 3.22
C GLN A 21 17.47 -3.40 1.91
N ARG A 22 16.68 -3.77 0.90
CA ARG A 22 17.18 -4.22 -0.41
C ARG A 22 17.55 -3.07 -1.34
N THR A 23 16.74 -2.01 -1.38
CA THR A 23 16.92 -0.91 -2.34
C THR A 23 17.83 0.19 -1.82
N ASP A 24 17.83 0.43 -0.51
CA ASP A 24 18.66 1.44 0.14
C ASP A 24 19.08 0.97 1.54
N PRO A 25 20.12 0.12 1.63
CA PRO A 25 20.64 -0.36 2.90
C PRO A 25 21.12 0.77 3.83
N GLY A 26 21.52 1.92 3.27
CA GLY A 26 21.95 3.09 4.03
C GLY A 26 20.81 3.76 4.79
N LEU A 27 19.59 3.72 4.23
CA LEU A 27 18.38 4.22 4.89
C LEU A 27 17.68 3.20 5.79
N ALA A 28 17.99 1.91 5.66
CA ALA A 28 17.27 0.85 6.37
C ALA A 28 17.31 1.00 7.89
N GLN A 29 18.45 1.40 8.45
CA GLN A 29 18.59 1.64 9.89
C GLN A 29 17.72 2.83 10.35
N ALA A 30 17.79 3.96 9.64
CA ALA A 30 17.00 5.15 9.96
C ALA A 30 15.49 4.88 9.79
N PHE A 31 15.11 4.13 8.77
CA PHE A 31 13.73 3.71 8.56
C PHE A 31 13.22 2.80 9.68
N GLY A 32 14.04 1.84 10.13
CA GLY A 32 13.71 0.98 11.28
C GLY A 32 13.50 1.79 12.57
N GLN A 33 14.36 2.78 12.83
CA GLN A 33 14.21 3.69 13.97
C GLN A 33 12.93 4.52 13.88
N GLN A 34 12.61 5.06 12.70
CA GLN A 34 11.37 5.81 12.48
C GLN A 34 10.13 4.93 12.63
N MET A 35 10.18 3.69 12.14
CA MET A 35 9.11 2.72 12.30
C MET A 35 8.82 2.47 13.77
N GLU A 36 9.86 2.31 14.59
CA GLU A 36 9.69 2.05 16.02
C GLU A 36 9.23 3.28 16.80
N ALA A 37 9.72 4.47 16.43
CA ALA A 37 9.20 5.72 16.95
C ALA A 37 7.71 5.90 16.62
N CYS A 38 7.24 5.49 15.44
CA CYS A 38 5.82 5.53 15.10
C CYS A 38 5.01 4.46 15.84
N ARG A 39 5.58 3.30 16.17
CA ARG A 39 4.90 2.28 16.99
C ARG A 39 4.59 2.75 18.40
N THR A 40 5.48 3.55 19.02
CA THR A 40 5.25 4.08 20.38
C THR A 40 4.10 5.07 20.47
N LEU A 41 3.68 5.66 19.33
CA LEU A 41 2.54 6.57 19.25
C LEU A 41 1.17 5.87 19.34
N GLY A 42 1.16 4.54 19.23
CA GLY A 42 -0.05 3.72 19.31
C GLY A 42 -0.42 3.06 17.97
N PRO A 43 -1.28 2.02 18.02
CA PRO A 43 -1.59 1.17 16.87
C PRO A 43 -2.27 1.91 15.72
N ALA A 44 -3.14 2.88 16.01
CA ALA A 44 -3.85 3.64 14.98
C ALA A 44 -2.90 4.59 14.22
N GLN A 45 -2.04 5.32 14.94
CA GLN A 45 -1.05 6.23 14.37
C GLN A 45 -0.01 5.47 13.55
N PHE A 46 0.49 4.36 14.09
CA PHE A 46 1.41 3.48 13.40
C PHE A 46 0.83 2.95 12.09
N SER A 47 -0.39 2.43 12.14
CA SER A 47 -1.07 1.87 10.97
C SER A 47 -1.33 2.94 9.91
N SER A 48 -1.81 4.13 10.30
CA SER A 48 -1.98 5.27 9.38
C SER A 48 -0.66 5.65 8.69
N TRP A 49 0.41 5.85 9.46
CA TRP A 49 1.72 6.19 8.91
C TRP A 49 2.23 5.12 7.93
N LEU A 50 2.16 3.84 8.31
CA LEU A 50 2.63 2.72 7.49
C LEU A 50 1.87 2.62 6.16
N TYR A 51 0.56 2.86 6.19
CA TYR A 51 -0.27 2.89 4.98
C TYR A 51 0.09 4.07 4.07
N GLY A 52 0.40 5.24 4.65
CA GLY A 52 0.91 6.39 3.89
C GLY A 52 2.23 6.09 3.18
N VAL A 53 3.20 5.50 3.89
CA VAL A 53 4.48 5.08 3.32
C VAL A 53 4.27 4.06 2.20
N THR A 54 3.45 3.04 2.44
CA THR A 54 3.16 1.99 1.45
C THR A 54 2.50 2.57 0.21
N LEU A 55 1.50 3.45 0.38
CA LEU A 55 0.80 4.08 -0.74
C LEU A 55 1.75 4.95 -1.57
N ARG A 56 2.67 5.67 -0.92
CA ARG A 56 3.70 6.45 -1.63
C ARG A 56 4.61 5.55 -2.46
N LEU A 57 5.10 4.45 -1.87
CA LEU A 57 5.95 3.48 -2.59
C LEU A 57 5.22 2.84 -3.77
N LEU A 58 3.93 2.52 -3.61
CA LEU A 58 3.10 2.02 -4.71
C LEU A 58 2.95 3.07 -5.82
N ARG A 59 2.71 4.34 -5.49
CA ARG A 59 2.62 5.43 -6.48
C ARG A 59 3.92 5.62 -7.25
N ASP A 60 5.05 5.67 -6.54
CA ASP A 60 6.36 5.85 -7.14
C ASP A 60 6.73 4.62 -8.02
N SER A 61 6.24 3.44 -7.64
CA SER A 61 6.38 2.19 -8.40
C SER A 61 5.54 2.17 -9.67
N LEU A 62 4.26 2.54 -9.55
CA LEU A 62 3.29 2.50 -10.65
C LEU A 62 3.43 3.69 -11.61
N GLY A 63 3.98 4.81 -11.14
CA GLY A 63 4.32 5.96 -11.98
C GLY A 63 5.38 5.67 -13.04
N LYS A 64 6.11 4.54 -12.91
CA LYS A 64 7.04 4.03 -13.93
C LYS A 64 6.32 3.25 -15.05
N GLY A 65 5.02 3.01 -14.92
CA GLY A 65 4.18 2.30 -15.89
C GLY A 65 3.71 0.92 -15.40
N LEU A 66 2.57 0.48 -15.91
CA LEU A 66 1.96 -0.83 -15.57
C LEU A 66 2.57 -2.01 -16.34
N ALA A 67 3.32 -1.75 -17.42
CA ALA A 67 3.97 -2.77 -18.23
C ALA A 67 5.21 -3.37 -17.54
N GLU A 68 5.88 -2.57 -16.71
CA GLU A 68 7.04 -2.97 -15.89
C GLU A 68 6.75 -2.61 -14.43
N LEU A 69 5.84 -3.37 -13.80
CA LEU A 69 5.62 -3.22 -12.37
C LEU A 69 6.96 -3.35 -11.65
N SER A 70 7.33 -2.32 -10.88
CA SER A 70 8.53 -2.35 -10.08
C SER A 70 8.51 -3.54 -9.11
N ASP A 71 9.69 -3.96 -8.64
CA ASP A 71 9.84 -5.04 -7.66
C ASP A 71 8.91 -4.88 -6.44
N PHE A 72 8.65 -3.65 -5.99
CA PHE A 72 7.76 -3.38 -4.87
C PHE A 72 6.29 -3.69 -5.19
N ALA A 73 5.77 -3.21 -6.32
CA ALA A 73 4.37 -3.40 -6.66
C ALA A 73 4.05 -4.89 -6.91
N LEU A 74 4.99 -5.63 -7.52
CA LEU A 74 4.86 -7.08 -7.71
C LEU A 74 4.87 -7.84 -6.38
N ARG A 75 5.82 -7.53 -5.48
CA ARG A 75 5.89 -8.15 -4.15
C ARG A 75 4.65 -7.85 -3.32
N PHE A 76 4.19 -6.59 -3.35
CA PHE A 76 2.97 -6.18 -2.68
C PHE A 76 1.76 -6.99 -3.12
N LEU A 77 1.57 -7.18 -4.44
CA LEU A 77 0.47 -7.97 -4.98
C LEU A 77 0.54 -9.46 -4.58
N ARG A 78 1.76 -10.03 -4.43
CA ARG A 78 1.96 -11.43 -4.06
C ARG A 78 1.84 -11.71 -2.57
N GLU A 79 2.30 -10.79 -1.73
CA GLU A 79 2.44 -11.00 -0.28
C GLU A 79 1.25 -10.44 0.52
N VAL A 80 0.44 -9.56 -0.09
CA VAL A 80 -0.70 -8.92 0.59
C VAL A 80 -2.02 -9.52 0.11
N PRO A 81 -2.97 -9.86 1.01
CA PRO A 81 -4.25 -10.42 0.63
C PRO A 81 -5.01 -9.55 -0.38
N PRO A 82 -5.70 -10.15 -1.37
CA PRO A 82 -6.43 -9.40 -2.40
C PRO A 82 -7.44 -8.38 -1.85
N SER A 83 -8.03 -8.66 -0.68
CA SER A 83 -8.96 -7.77 0.03
C SER A 83 -8.34 -6.43 0.43
N LEU A 84 -7.02 -6.36 0.58
CA LEU A 84 -6.27 -5.16 0.88
C LEU A 84 -5.46 -4.66 -0.33
N ALA A 85 -4.86 -5.58 -1.07
CA ALA A 85 -4.00 -5.23 -2.21
C ALA A 85 -4.77 -4.47 -3.30
N ARG A 86 -5.99 -4.92 -3.64
CA ARG A 86 -6.83 -4.26 -4.65
C ARG A 86 -7.16 -2.82 -4.28
N PRO A 87 -7.75 -2.51 -3.10
CA PRO A 87 -7.94 -1.13 -2.65
C PRO A 87 -6.68 -0.28 -2.73
N MET A 88 -5.54 -0.78 -2.23
CA MET A 88 -4.30 -0.01 -2.18
C MET A 88 -3.74 0.33 -3.55
N ILE A 89 -3.79 -0.61 -4.50
CA ILE A 89 -3.37 -0.37 -5.89
C ILE A 89 -4.34 0.58 -6.60
N THR A 90 -5.64 0.38 -6.43
CA THR A 90 -6.65 1.31 -6.95
C THR A 90 -6.39 2.74 -6.47
N LEU A 91 -6.11 2.92 -5.18
CA LEU A 91 -5.79 4.22 -4.60
C LEU A 91 -4.44 4.79 -5.08
N ALA A 92 -3.46 3.92 -5.31
CA ALA A 92 -2.17 4.33 -5.85
C ALA A 92 -2.27 4.80 -7.31
N LEU A 93 -3.13 4.18 -8.11
CA LEU A 93 -3.39 4.57 -9.50
C LEU A 93 -4.32 5.77 -9.63
N SER A 94 -5.11 6.04 -8.61
CA SER A 94 -6.01 7.20 -8.58
C SER A 94 -5.26 8.51 -8.32
N SER A 95 -5.76 9.61 -8.90
CA SER A 95 -5.35 10.98 -8.55
C SER A 95 -5.87 11.46 -7.19
N ILE A 96 -6.46 10.55 -6.40
CA ILE A 96 -7.21 10.88 -5.19
C ILE A 96 -6.25 11.12 -4.01
N SER A 97 -6.58 12.10 -3.17
CA SER A 97 -5.76 12.48 -2.02
C SER A 97 -5.70 11.37 -0.95
N TYR A 98 -4.65 11.41 -0.12
CA TYR A 98 -4.49 10.50 1.02
C TYR A 98 -5.69 10.51 1.99
N VAL A 99 -6.35 11.66 2.16
CA VAL A 99 -7.54 11.80 3.03
C VAL A 99 -8.74 11.01 2.51
N ALA A 100 -8.90 10.92 1.18
CA ALA A 100 -9.96 10.10 0.60
C ALA A 100 -9.62 8.60 0.63
N CYS A 101 -8.33 8.23 0.76
CA CYS A 101 -7.89 6.84 0.95
C CYS A 101 -8.32 6.26 2.30
N THR A 102 -8.20 7.01 3.40
CA THR A 102 -8.63 6.54 4.72
C THR A 102 -10.15 6.36 4.80
N ILE A 103 -10.90 7.20 4.10
CA ILE A 103 -12.36 7.02 3.94
C ILE A 103 -12.66 5.76 3.08
N TYR A 104 -11.90 5.53 2.01
CA TYR A 104 -12.05 4.37 1.13
C TYR A 104 -11.81 3.04 1.86
N LEU A 105 -10.76 2.96 2.67
CA LEU A 105 -10.42 1.76 3.45
C LEU A 105 -11.42 1.47 4.58
N CYS A 106 -12.19 2.47 4.99
CA CYS A 106 -13.29 2.34 5.95
C CYS A 106 -14.66 2.06 5.29
N LYS A 107 -14.77 2.15 3.96
CA LYS A 107 -16.01 1.84 3.22
C LYS A 107 -16.07 0.34 2.84
N PRO A 108 -17.27 -0.25 2.71
CA PRO A 108 -17.44 -1.57 2.10
C PRO A 108 -16.88 -1.57 0.67
N ALA A 109 -16.10 -2.60 0.31
CA ALA A 109 -15.34 -2.68 -0.94
C ALA A 109 -16.17 -2.45 -2.23
N CYS A 110 -17.46 -2.74 -2.20
CA CYS A 110 -18.38 -2.56 -3.33
C CYS A 110 -18.75 -1.09 -3.62
N ALA A 111 -18.72 -0.21 -2.62
CA ALA A 111 -19.10 1.20 -2.77
C ALA A 111 -17.95 2.06 -3.31
N ALA A 112 -16.72 1.60 -3.12
CA ALA A 112 -15.53 2.42 -3.20
C ALA A 112 -15.01 2.53 -4.66
N ALA A 113 -15.11 1.45 -5.45
CA ALA A 113 -14.60 1.40 -6.83
C ALA A 113 -15.34 2.31 -7.84
N ARG A 114 -16.52 2.86 -7.49
CA ARG A 114 -17.33 3.70 -8.41
C ARG A 114 -16.85 5.15 -8.49
N ASP A 115 -16.05 5.60 -7.54
CA ASP A 115 -15.65 7.01 -7.39
C ASP A 115 -14.28 7.32 -8.02
N ILE A 116 -13.64 6.34 -8.68
CA ILE A 116 -12.23 6.41 -9.07
C ILE A 116 -12.05 6.22 -10.58
N LEU A 117 -11.42 7.21 -11.22
CA LEU A 117 -10.92 7.11 -12.60
C LEU A 117 -9.61 6.32 -12.59
N LEU A 118 -9.56 5.22 -13.35
CA LEU A 118 -8.41 4.31 -13.43
C LEU A 118 -8.00 4.08 -14.89
N PRO A 119 -6.71 3.79 -15.16
CA PRO A 119 -6.23 3.43 -16.50
C PRO A 119 -6.95 2.19 -17.05
N SER A 120 -7.32 2.16 -18.33
CA SER A 120 -8.18 1.11 -18.91
C SER A 120 -7.67 -0.33 -18.78
N ASP A 121 -6.37 -0.54 -18.64
CA ASP A 121 -5.69 -1.84 -18.53
C ASP A 121 -5.41 -2.27 -17.06
N TRP A 122 -5.70 -1.40 -16.08
CA TRP A 122 -5.33 -1.61 -14.67
C TRP A 122 -5.83 -2.94 -14.11
N LYS A 123 -7.09 -3.29 -14.42
CA LYS A 123 -7.78 -4.44 -13.84
C LYS A 123 -7.15 -5.75 -14.29
N ALA A 124 -6.84 -5.86 -15.59
CA ALA A 124 -6.19 -7.03 -16.16
C ALA A 124 -4.77 -7.21 -15.60
N CYS A 125 -4.05 -6.11 -15.38
CA CYS A 125 -2.72 -6.13 -14.75
C CYS A 125 -2.80 -6.62 -13.30
N VAL A 126 -3.73 -6.09 -12.50
CA VAL A 126 -3.91 -6.49 -11.10
C VAL A 126 -4.40 -7.93 -10.97
N ASP A 127 -5.42 -8.34 -11.73
CA ASP A 127 -5.98 -9.68 -11.65
C ASP A 127 -4.96 -10.77 -12.04
N ARG A 128 -4.04 -10.48 -12.97
CA ARG A 128 -2.95 -11.40 -13.34
C ARG A 128 -1.97 -11.66 -12.20
N ASN A 129 -1.78 -10.70 -11.30
CA ASN A 129 -0.72 -10.73 -10.29
C ASN A 129 -1.21 -11.05 -8.87
N LEU A 130 -2.51 -11.29 -8.69
CA LEU A 130 -3.15 -11.66 -7.42
C LEU A 130 -3.44 -13.18 -7.29
N GLN A 131 -2.85 -14.01 -8.16
CA GLN A 131 -3.05 -15.47 -8.18
C GLN A 131 -2.42 -16.18 -7.00
#